data_AF-A0A368F089-F1
#
_entry.id   AF-A0A368F089-F1
#
_cell.length_a   1.000
_cell.length_b   1.000
_cell.length_c   1.000
_cell.angle_alpha   90.00
_cell.angle_beta   90.00
_cell.angle_gamma   90.00
#
_symmetry.space_group_name_H-M   'P 1'
#
loop_
_entity.id
_entity.type
_entity.pdbx_description
1 polymer ?
#
loop_
_entity_poly.entity_id
_entity_poly.type
_entity_poly.pdbx_seq_one_letter_code
_entity_poly.pdbx_strand_id
1 'polypeptide(L)'
;TVFIDHAARRTTLIDPRLPAPAIDRKRGRSAPPTRRQNLDKNGNLLDLASRTAEIALLVEERLPELAPKIRKKLRLIERLGAVALARLANDVDLITAISILDSDDQVVSSELEEKLNHFYASLHRSGYGKGPQKIKFRFSRSNLLNDAFEQILAADPVALRRARLSIAFDDEEG
;
A
#
# COMPACT_ATOMS: atom_id res chain seq x y z
N THR A 1 5.68 44.13 16.43
CA THR A 1 7.02 44.76 16.29
C THR A 1 7.37 44.80 14.82
N VAL A 2 7.90 45.91 14.32
CA VAL A 2 8.28 46.08 12.89
C VAL A 2 9.80 46.06 12.82
N PHE A 3 10.36 45.30 11.89
CA PHE A 3 11.79 45.17 11.69
C PHE A 3 12.22 45.99 10.47
N ILE A 4 13.38 46.65 10.57
CA ILE A 4 13.93 47.46 9.49
C ILE A 4 15.01 46.65 8.78
N ASP A 5 14.81 46.36 7.50
CA ASP A 5 15.85 45.85 6.62
C ASP A 5 16.61 47.03 6.01
N HIS A 6 17.83 47.25 6.51
CA HIS A 6 18.72 48.32 6.03
C HIS A 6 19.34 48.02 4.66
N ALA A 7 19.44 46.75 4.25
CA ALA A 7 19.98 46.37 2.95
C ALA A 7 18.98 46.64 1.83
N ALA A 8 17.70 46.29 2.05
CA ALA A 8 16.62 46.56 1.10
C ALA A 8 15.92 47.91 1.30
N ARG A 9 16.30 48.67 2.34
CA ARG A 9 15.65 49.93 2.78
C ARG A 9 14.12 49.78 2.91
N ARG A 10 13.65 48.66 3.47
CA ARG A 10 12.23 48.38 3.67
C ARG A 10 11.94 47.93 5.09
N THR A 11 10.75 48.24 5.56
CA THR A 11 10.23 47.72 6.83
C THR A 11 9.49 46.41 6.57
N THR A 12 9.73 45.39 7.39
CA THR A 12 9.09 44.07 7.30
C THR A 12 8.52 43.67 8.65
N LEU A 13 7.44 42.89 8.63
CA LEU A 13 6.86 42.29 9.84
C LEU A 13 7.54 40.95 10.20
N ILE A 14 8.46 40.47 9.36
CA ILE A 14 9.17 39.21 9.51
C ILE A 14 10.49 39.50 10.25
N ASP A 15 10.73 38.79 11.36
CA ASP A 15 11.96 38.91 12.14
C ASP A 15 13.16 38.42 11.31
N PRO A 16 14.19 39.25 11.07
CA PRO A 16 15.34 38.90 10.24
C PRO A 16 16.22 37.79 10.85
N ARG A 17 16.02 37.41 12.11
CA ARG A 17 16.75 36.30 12.74
C ARG A 17 16.11 34.94 12.50
N LEU A 18 14.88 34.90 11.99
CA LEU A 18 14.25 33.64 11.62
C LEU A 18 14.91 33.09 10.36
N PRO A 19 15.20 31.78 10.29
CA PRO A 19 15.69 31.17 9.08
C PRO A 19 14.72 31.47 7.95
N ALA A 20 15.23 32.06 6.86
CA ALA A 20 14.41 32.41 5.71
C ALA A 20 13.61 31.17 5.27
N PRO A 21 12.30 31.30 4.97
CA PRO A 21 11.54 30.19 4.44
C PRO A 21 12.27 29.73 3.18
N ALA A 22 12.72 28.48 3.19
CA ALA A 22 13.37 27.88 2.04
C ALA A 22 12.45 28.15 0.85
N ILE A 23 12.93 28.95 -0.11
CA ILE A 23 12.21 29.29 -1.34
C ILE A 23 11.57 27.99 -1.81
N ASP A 24 10.23 27.96 -1.82
CA ASP A 24 9.46 26.81 -2.23
C ASP A 24 10.04 26.33 -3.56
N ARG A 25 10.87 25.28 -3.50
CA ARG A 25 11.16 24.46 -4.66
C ARG A 25 9.79 23.99 -5.05
N LYS A 26 9.21 24.61 -6.09
CA LYS A 26 7.92 24.22 -6.67
C LYS A 26 7.87 22.71 -6.62
N ARG A 27 7.10 22.16 -5.67
CA ARG A 27 6.91 20.72 -5.57
C ARG A 27 6.47 20.34 -6.98
N GLY A 28 7.28 19.53 -7.66
CA GLY A 28 6.94 19.06 -8.99
C GLY A 28 5.51 18.55 -8.90
N ARG A 29 4.65 19.02 -9.80
CA ARG A 29 3.30 18.46 -9.95
C ARG A 29 3.50 16.94 -9.89
N SER A 30 2.86 16.27 -8.93
CA SER A 30 2.85 14.81 -8.91
C SER A 30 2.53 14.37 -10.32
N ALA A 31 3.38 13.52 -10.91
CA ALA A 31 3.10 12.96 -12.22
C ALA A 31 1.65 12.43 -12.19
N PRO A 32 0.81 12.74 -13.20
CA PRO A 32 -0.51 12.13 -13.29
C PRO A 32 -0.34 10.63 -13.12
N PRO A 33 -1.23 9.96 -12.36
CA PRO A 33 -1.15 8.51 -12.20
C PRO A 33 -1.00 7.88 -13.58
N THR A 34 0.02 7.06 -13.76
CA THR A 34 0.26 6.32 -15.00
C THR A 34 -0.96 5.42 -15.19
N ARG A 35 -1.88 5.85 -16.05
CA ARG A 35 -3.04 5.05 -16.43
C ARG A 35 -2.51 3.78 -17.10
N ARG A 36 -2.54 2.66 -16.39
CA ARG A 36 -2.19 1.36 -16.96
C ARG A 36 -3.10 1.13 -18.17
N GLN A 37 -2.50 0.89 -19.33
CA GLN A 37 -3.24 0.54 -20.52
C GLN A 37 -3.65 -0.93 -20.37
N ASN A 38 -4.94 -1.17 -20.11
CA ASN A 38 -5.50 -2.51 -20.14
C ASN A 38 -5.49 -2.99 -21.61
N LEU A 39 -4.60 -3.93 -21.92
CA LEU A 39 -4.35 -4.43 -23.27
C LEU A 39 -4.92 -5.85 -23.41
N ASP A 40 -5.47 -6.20 -24.57
CA ASP A 40 -5.84 -7.58 -24.90
C ASP A 40 -4.58 -8.43 -25.19
N LYS A 41 -4.77 -9.73 -25.47
CA LYS A 41 -3.67 -10.66 -25.81
C LYS A 41 -2.88 -10.23 -27.06
N ASN A 42 -3.44 -9.32 -27.85
CA ASN A 42 -2.86 -8.79 -29.08
C ASN A 42 -2.23 -7.40 -28.89
N GLY A 43 -2.22 -6.86 -27.66
CA GLY A 43 -1.68 -5.52 -27.37
C GLY A 43 -2.61 -4.38 -27.79
N ASN A 44 -3.90 -4.62 -28.01
CA ASN A 44 -4.88 -3.58 -28.29
C ASN A 44 -5.55 -3.10 -27.00
N LEU A 45 -5.92 -1.82 -26.93
CA LEU A 45 -6.68 -1.29 -25.81
C LEU A 45 -8.00 -2.05 -25.67
N LEU A 46 -8.24 -2.66 -24.51
CA LEU A 46 -9.45 -3.39 -24.23
C LEU A 46 -10.60 -2.40 -24.02
N ASP A 47 -11.60 -2.40 -24.91
CA ASP A 47 -12.74 -1.48 -24.82
C ASP A 47 -13.63 -1.85 -23.63
N LEU A 48 -14.17 -0.85 -22.94
CA LEU A 48 -15.06 -1.02 -21.79
C LEU A 48 -16.31 -1.85 -22.15
N ALA A 49 -16.78 -1.77 -23.40
CA ALA A 49 -17.88 -2.58 -23.90
C ALA A 49 -17.57 -4.10 -23.91
N SER A 50 -16.29 -4.48 -24.03
CA SER A 50 -15.86 -5.89 -24.00
C SER A 50 -15.70 -6.45 -22.58
N ARG A 51 -15.66 -5.58 -21.56
CA ARG A 51 -15.48 -5.94 -20.13
C ARG A 51 -16.78 -5.89 -19.32
N THR A 52 -17.91 -5.64 -19.96
CA THR A 52 -19.21 -5.49 -19.26
C THR A 52 -19.58 -6.72 -18.45
N ALA A 53 -19.29 -7.92 -18.94
CA ALA A 53 -19.53 -9.18 -18.21
C ALA A 53 -18.66 -9.32 -16.95
N GLU A 54 -17.37 -8.99 -17.07
CA GLU A 54 -16.41 -9.01 -15.95
C GLU A 54 -16.83 -8.02 -14.86
N ILE A 55 -17.16 -6.78 -15.26
CA ILE A 55 -17.63 -5.73 -14.34
C ILE A 55 -18.95 -6.16 -13.67
N ALA A 56 -19.86 -6.79 -14.42
CA ALA A 56 -21.14 -7.23 -13.87
C ALA A 56 -20.99 -8.31 -12.78
N LEU A 57 -19.98 -9.18 -12.88
CA LEU A 57 -19.67 -10.17 -11.85
C LEU A 57 -19.04 -9.53 -10.61
N LEU A 58 -18.02 -8.68 -10.81
CA LEU A 58 -17.33 -8.01 -9.70
C LEU A 58 -18.24 -7.07 -8.90
N VAL A 59 -19.16 -6.41 -9.58
CA VAL A 59 -20.13 -5.53 -8.91
C VAL A 59 -21.15 -6.34 -8.12
N GLU A 60 -21.54 -7.54 -8.58
CA GLU A 60 -22.39 -8.42 -7.75
C GLU A 60 -21.69 -8.89 -6.49
N GLU A 61 -20.40 -9.19 -6.58
CA GLU A 61 -19.60 -9.64 -5.45
C GLU A 61 -19.35 -8.51 -4.43
N ARG A 62 -18.95 -7.33 -4.90
CA ARG A 62 -18.45 -6.26 -4.03
C ARG A 62 -19.43 -5.13 -3.76
N LEU A 63 -20.44 -4.92 -4.62
CA LEU A 63 -21.44 -3.86 -4.50
C LEU A 63 -22.86 -4.37 -4.79
N PRO A 64 -23.37 -5.35 -4.01
CA PRO A 64 -24.65 -5.98 -4.27
C PRO A 64 -25.82 -4.98 -4.34
N GLU A 65 -25.78 -3.92 -3.54
CA GLU A 65 -26.79 -2.85 -3.50
C GLU A 65 -26.88 -2.03 -4.81
N LEU A 66 -25.75 -1.84 -5.51
CA LEU A 66 -25.66 -1.06 -6.75
C LEU A 66 -25.69 -1.94 -8.01
N ALA A 67 -25.45 -3.24 -7.87
CA ALA A 67 -25.45 -4.24 -8.94
C ALA A 67 -26.64 -4.15 -9.91
N PRO A 68 -27.91 -4.06 -9.47
CA PRO A 68 -29.04 -4.00 -10.41
C PRO A 68 -29.03 -2.71 -11.26
N LYS A 69 -28.54 -1.59 -10.71
CA LYS A 69 -28.45 -0.31 -11.43
C LYS A 69 -27.31 -0.34 -12.44
N ILE A 70 -26.14 -0.81 -12.00
CA ILE A 70 -24.94 -0.90 -12.84
C ILE A 70 -25.17 -1.91 -13.98
N ARG A 71 -25.79 -3.07 -13.73
CA ARG A 71 -26.14 -4.05 -14.77
C ARG A 71 -27.04 -3.50 -15.87
N LYS A 72 -27.96 -2.58 -15.55
CA LYS A 72 -28.78 -1.92 -16.58
C LYS A 72 -27.94 -1.00 -17.45
N LYS A 73 -26.99 -0.28 -16.84
CA LYS A 73 -26.05 0.62 -17.54
C LYS A 73 -25.07 -0.18 -18.42
N LEU A 74 -24.53 -1.28 -17.92
CA LEU A 74 -23.65 -2.19 -18.70
C LEU A 74 -24.39 -2.80 -19.90
N ARG A 75 -25.64 -3.25 -19.73
CA ARG A 75 -26.48 -3.71 -20.85
C ARG A 75 -26.74 -2.62 -21.90
N LEU A 76 -26.83 -1.35 -21.48
CA LEU A 76 -26.96 -0.23 -22.40
C LEU A 76 -25.67 -0.02 -23.21
N ILE A 77 -24.51 -0.20 -22.57
CA ILE A 77 -23.19 -0.14 -23.21
C ILE A 77 -23.02 -1.30 -24.20
N GLU A 78 -23.42 -2.52 -23.84
CA GLU A 78 -23.40 -3.66 -24.77
C GLU A 78 -24.22 -3.43 -26.03
N ARG A 79 -25.37 -2.74 -25.91
CA ARG A 79 -26.29 -2.49 -27.04
C ARG A 79 -25.90 -1.28 -27.89
N LEU A 80 -25.40 -0.21 -27.30
CA LEU A 80 -25.18 1.07 -27.98
C LEU A 80 -23.70 1.48 -28.07
N GLY A 81 -22.79 0.72 -27.45
CA GLY A 81 -21.35 0.92 -27.49
C GLY A 81 -20.93 2.34 -27.07
N ALA A 82 -20.09 2.96 -27.90
CA ALA A 82 -19.53 4.29 -27.67
C ALA A 82 -20.57 5.38 -27.38
N VAL A 83 -21.78 5.27 -27.95
CA VAL A 83 -22.86 6.26 -27.73
C VAL A 83 -23.37 6.21 -26.29
N ALA A 84 -23.54 5.01 -25.73
CA ALA A 84 -23.91 4.87 -24.32
C ALA A 84 -22.77 5.28 -23.39
N LEU A 85 -21.52 4.97 -23.75
CA LEU A 85 -20.34 5.40 -22.99
C LEU A 85 -20.25 6.91 -22.88
N ALA A 86 -20.44 7.65 -23.98
CA ALA A 86 -20.45 9.11 -23.95
C ALA A 86 -21.54 9.69 -23.02
N ARG A 87 -22.70 9.03 -22.95
CA ARG A 87 -23.81 9.45 -22.08
C ARG A 87 -23.57 9.12 -20.60
N LEU A 88 -22.81 8.06 -20.34
CA LEU A 88 -22.49 7.57 -18.99
C LEU A 88 -21.10 8.00 -18.51
N ALA A 89 -20.39 8.85 -19.26
CA ALA A 89 -19.00 9.21 -18.97
C ALA A 89 -18.81 9.82 -17.57
N ASN A 90 -19.83 10.52 -17.05
CA ASN A 90 -19.82 11.13 -15.72
C ASN A 90 -20.71 10.38 -14.70
N ASP A 91 -21.16 9.17 -15.03
CA ASP A 91 -22.04 8.40 -14.17
C ASP A 91 -21.27 7.80 -12.99
N VAL A 92 -21.65 8.22 -11.77
CA VAL A 92 -20.93 7.86 -10.54
C VAL A 92 -20.93 6.35 -10.30
N ASP A 93 -22.06 5.67 -10.53
CA ASP A 93 -22.15 4.22 -10.30
C ASP A 93 -21.23 3.46 -11.27
N LEU A 94 -21.19 3.89 -12.53
CA LEU A 94 -20.32 3.29 -13.55
C LEU A 94 -18.83 3.56 -13.26
N ILE A 95 -18.48 4.78 -12.86
CA ILE A 95 -17.11 5.13 -12.45
C ILE A 95 -16.68 4.29 -11.25
N THR A 96 -17.56 4.13 -10.26
CA THR A 96 -17.29 3.30 -9.07
C THR A 96 -17.07 1.84 -9.45
N ALA A 97 -17.91 1.30 -10.35
CA ALA A 97 -17.77 -0.05 -10.86
C ALA A 97 -16.45 -0.28 -11.61
N ILE A 98 -16.03 0.68 -12.44
CA ILE A 98 -14.76 0.64 -13.16
C ILE A 98 -13.58 0.77 -12.20
N SER A 99 -13.67 1.64 -11.20
CA SER A 99 -12.61 1.79 -10.20
C SER A 99 -12.35 0.50 -9.43
N ILE A 100 -13.39 -0.28 -9.14
CA ILE A 100 -13.28 -1.59 -8.46
C ILE A 100 -12.59 -2.64 -9.34
N LEU A 101 -12.82 -2.56 -10.65
CA LEU A 101 -12.18 -3.42 -11.65
C LEU A 101 -10.68 -3.11 -11.79
N ASP A 102 -10.31 -1.83 -11.72
CA ASP A 102 -8.92 -1.37 -11.80
C ASP A 102 -8.20 -1.42 -10.43
N SER A 103 -8.92 -1.69 -9.33
CA SER A 103 -8.31 -2.03 -8.04
C SER A 103 -7.65 -3.40 -8.13
N ASP A 104 -6.34 -3.40 -8.45
CA ASP A 104 -5.40 -4.54 -8.51
C ASP A 104 -5.31 -5.41 -7.22
N ASP A 105 -6.14 -5.13 -6.19
CA ASP A 105 -6.04 -5.72 -4.86
C ASP A 105 -6.27 -7.24 -4.83
N GLN A 106 -6.96 -7.86 -5.80
CA GLN A 106 -7.27 -9.30 -5.74
C GLN A 106 -6.18 -10.21 -6.30
N VAL A 107 -5.52 -9.84 -7.40
CA VAL A 107 -4.54 -10.73 -8.05
C VAL A 107 -3.21 -10.67 -7.32
N VAL A 108 -2.84 -9.49 -6.81
CA VAL A 108 -1.59 -9.31 -6.06
C VAL A 108 -1.70 -9.88 -4.65
N SER A 109 -2.87 -9.80 -3.99
CA SER A 109 -3.04 -10.41 -2.66
C SER A 109 -2.97 -11.94 -2.73
N SER A 110 -3.63 -12.57 -3.71
CA SER A 110 -3.66 -14.03 -3.84
C SER A 110 -2.27 -14.61 -4.13
N GLU A 111 -1.51 -14.05 -5.09
CA GLU A 111 -0.18 -14.58 -5.43
C GLU A 111 0.83 -14.37 -4.27
N LEU A 112 0.76 -13.22 -3.60
CA LEU A 112 1.60 -12.95 -2.44
C LEU A 112 1.24 -13.87 -1.27
N GLU A 113 -0.04 -14.07 -1.00
CA GLU A 113 -0.52 -14.98 0.05
C GLU A 113 -0.07 -16.41 -0.20
N GLU A 114 -0.17 -16.90 -1.44
CA GLU A 114 0.36 -18.21 -1.83
C GLU A 114 1.87 -18.32 -1.59
N LYS A 115 2.63 -17.28 -1.96
CA LYS A 115 4.09 -17.23 -1.70
C LYS A 115 4.40 -17.20 -0.21
N LEU A 116 3.64 -16.46 0.59
CA LEU A 116 3.79 -16.40 2.05
C LEU A 116 3.45 -17.77 2.68
N ASN A 117 2.37 -18.40 2.24
CA ASN A 117 1.98 -19.73 2.71
C ASN A 117 3.06 -20.76 2.39
N HIS A 118 3.62 -20.72 1.18
CA HIS A 118 4.73 -21.59 0.80
C HIS A 118 5.99 -21.33 1.66
N PHE A 119 6.32 -20.05 1.88
CA PHE A 119 7.46 -19.65 2.70
C PHE A 119 7.33 -20.13 4.15
N TYR A 120 6.20 -19.86 4.81
CA TYR A 120 5.95 -20.30 6.20
C TYR A 120 5.87 -21.82 6.32
N ALA A 121 5.30 -22.53 5.34
CA ALA A 121 5.33 -23.99 5.30
C ALA A 121 6.77 -24.53 5.18
N SER A 122 7.62 -23.86 4.41
CA SER A 122 9.03 -24.21 4.27
C SER A 122 9.83 -23.96 5.55
N LEU A 123 9.60 -22.82 6.23
CA LEU A 123 10.16 -22.53 7.56
C LEU A 123 9.72 -23.56 8.61
N HIS A 124 8.44 -23.93 8.58
CA HIS A 124 7.90 -24.96 9.46
C HIS A 124 8.55 -26.32 9.20
N ARG A 125 8.66 -26.74 7.93
CA ARG A 125 9.32 -28.02 7.55
C ARG A 125 10.79 -28.06 7.95
N SER A 126 11.47 -26.92 7.89
CA SER A 126 12.87 -26.79 8.31
C SER A 126 13.06 -26.63 9.83
N GLY A 127 11.96 -26.65 10.60
CA GLY A 127 11.98 -26.73 12.06
C GLY A 127 12.30 -25.43 12.78
N TYR A 128 12.08 -24.28 12.12
CA TYR A 128 12.32 -22.96 12.73
C TYR A 128 11.34 -22.73 13.89
N GLY A 129 11.83 -22.23 15.02
CA GLY A 129 11.02 -21.84 16.19
C GLY A 129 10.22 -22.98 16.87
N LYS A 130 10.54 -24.24 16.57
CA LYS A 130 9.82 -25.45 17.05
C LYS A 130 10.64 -26.37 17.93
N GLY A 131 11.90 -26.03 18.17
CA GLY A 131 12.76 -26.75 19.10
C GLY A 131 12.17 -26.74 20.51
N PRO A 132 12.45 -27.77 21.33
CA PRO A 132 12.01 -27.83 22.72
C PRO A 132 12.65 -26.74 23.59
N GLN A 133 13.74 -26.13 23.10
CA GLN A 133 14.51 -25.12 23.79
C GLN A 133 13.88 -23.73 23.62
N LYS A 134 13.89 -22.97 24.72
CA LYS A 134 13.61 -21.53 24.73
C LYS A 134 14.90 -20.79 25.00
N ILE A 135 15.20 -19.76 24.20
CA ILE A 135 16.33 -18.86 24.45
C ILE A 135 15.77 -17.58 25.03
N LYS A 136 16.18 -17.23 26.25
CA LYS A 136 15.79 -15.98 26.90
C LYS A 136 16.89 -14.94 26.73
N PHE A 137 16.58 -13.83 26.08
CA PHE A 137 17.42 -12.65 25.98
C PHE A 137 16.99 -11.59 27.00
N ARG A 138 17.95 -10.86 27.54
CA ARG A 138 17.70 -9.76 28.49
C ARG A 138 18.28 -8.48 27.94
N PHE A 139 17.45 -7.46 27.73
CA PHE A 139 17.90 -6.19 27.17
C PHE A 139 17.60 -5.04 28.12
N SER A 140 18.46 -4.03 28.16
CA SER A 140 18.10 -2.73 28.74
C SER A 140 17.34 -1.90 27.71
N ARG A 141 16.30 -1.16 28.15
CA ARG A 141 15.61 -0.22 27.26
C ARG A 141 16.54 0.88 26.75
N SER A 142 17.49 1.29 27.58
CA SER A 142 18.46 2.34 27.25
C SER A 142 19.51 1.90 26.23
N ASN A 143 19.75 0.59 26.10
CA ASN A 143 20.84 0.03 25.30
C ASN A 143 20.42 -1.14 24.39
N LEU A 144 19.14 -1.20 24.03
CA LEU A 144 18.50 -2.33 23.33
C LEU A 144 19.31 -2.84 22.14
N LEU A 145 19.80 -1.94 21.29
CA LEU A 145 20.50 -2.34 20.07
C LEU A 145 21.82 -3.07 20.36
N ASN A 146 22.61 -2.53 21.29
CA ASN A 146 23.90 -3.12 21.61
C ASN A 146 23.72 -4.45 22.36
N ASP A 147 22.79 -4.50 23.31
CA ASP A 147 22.49 -5.72 24.06
C ASP A 147 21.96 -6.83 23.14
N ALA A 148 21.06 -6.49 22.20
CA ALA A 148 20.57 -7.43 21.20
C ALA A 148 21.68 -7.90 20.27
N PHE A 149 22.55 -6.99 19.82
CA PHE A 149 23.67 -7.34 18.95
C PHE A 149 24.63 -8.33 19.64
N GLU A 150 25.07 -8.01 20.86
CA GLU A 150 25.99 -8.86 21.61
C GLU A 150 25.38 -10.22 21.92
N GLN A 151 24.13 -10.26 22.41
CA GLN A 151 23.52 -11.53 22.83
C GLN A 151 23.10 -12.42 21.66
N ILE A 152 22.61 -11.85 20.55
CA ILE A 152 22.24 -12.65 19.38
C ILE A 152 23.51 -13.18 18.69
N LEU A 153 24.58 -12.39 18.58
CA LEU A 153 25.82 -12.87 17.97
C LEU A 153 26.57 -13.89 18.82
N ALA A 154 26.45 -13.81 20.16
CA ALA A 154 27.02 -14.79 21.06
C ALA A 154 26.25 -16.13 21.07
N ALA A 155 24.99 -16.14 20.61
CA ALA A 155 24.16 -17.33 20.61
C ALA A 155 24.50 -18.29 19.46
N ASP A 156 24.36 -19.60 19.70
CA ASP A 156 24.58 -20.62 18.67
C ASP A 156 23.56 -20.47 17.52
N PRO A 157 24.01 -20.38 16.25
CA PRO A 157 23.11 -20.20 15.10
C PRO A 157 22.09 -21.33 14.92
N VAL A 158 22.45 -22.56 15.28
CA VAL A 158 21.54 -23.72 15.16
C VAL A 158 20.46 -23.68 16.23
N ALA A 159 20.83 -23.29 17.45
CA ALA A 159 19.91 -23.05 18.55
C ALA A 159 18.98 -21.87 18.26
N LEU A 160 19.50 -20.73 17.79
CA LEU A 160 18.73 -19.55 17.38
C LEU A 160 17.65 -19.89 16.36
N ARG A 161 18.01 -20.72 15.36
CA ARG A 161 17.09 -21.16 14.32
C ARG A 161 15.93 -21.98 14.88
N ARG A 162 16.22 -22.91 15.79
CA ARG A 162 15.25 -23.90 16.26
C ARG A 162 14.47 -23.41 17.48
N ALA A 163 15.08 -22.66 18.38
CA ALA A 163 14.49 -22.30 19.66
C ALA A 163 13.39 -21.25 19.53
N ARG A 164 12.50 -21.22 20.53
CA ARG A 164 11.58 -20.09 20.72
C ARG A 164 12.29 -18.98 21.49
N LEU A 165 12.36 -17.79 20.89
CA LEU A 165 12.98 -16.64 21.53
C LEU A 165 12.02 -16.01 22.54
N SER A 166 12.53 -15.68 23.71
CA SER A 166 11.83 -14.95 24.77
C SER A 166 12.67 -13.73 25.10
N ILE A 167 12.06 -12.55 25.13
CA ILE A 167 12.72 -11.30 25.47
C ILE A 167 12.21 -10.87 26.84
N ALA A 168 13.11 -10.43 27.71
CA ALA A 168 12.78 -9.72 28.93
C ALA A 168 13.60 -8.43 29.00
N PHE A 169 13.06 -7.42 29.67
CA PHE A 169 13.78 -6.17 29.89
C PHE A 169 14.23 -6.09 31.35
N ASP A 170 15.48 -5.68 31.59
CA ASP A 170 16.03 -5.66 32.94
C ASP A 170 15.32 -4.64 33.86
N ASP A 171 14.71 -3.61 33.28
CA ASP A 171 14.00 -2.54 33.98
C ASP A 171 12.48 -2.82 34.14
N GLU A 172 12.00 -4.00 33.72
CA GLU A 172 10.56 -4.33 33.70
C GLU A 172 10.28 -5.74 34.28
N GLU A 173 9.21 -5.88 35.07
CA GLU A 173 8.72 -7.19 35.48
C GLU A 173 7.90 -7.84 34.33
N GLY A 174 8.53 -8.79 33.62
CA GLY A 174 7.91 -9.61 32.55
C GLY A 174 8.89 -10.41 31.70
#